data_AF-A0A8S9IHV3-F1
#
_entry.id   AF-A0A8S9IHV3-F1
#
_cell.length_a   1.000
_cell.length_b   1.000
_cell.length_c   1.000
_cell.angle_alpha   90.00
_cell.angle_beta   90.00
_cell.angle_gamma   90.00
#
_symmetry.space_group_name_H-M   'P 1'
#
loop_
_entity.id
_entity.type
_entity.pdbx_description
1 polymer ?
#
loop_
_entity_poly.entity_id
_entity_poly.type
_entity_poly.pdbx_seq_one_letter_code
_entity_poly.pdbx_strand_id
1 'polypeptide(L)'
;MSINQYSSDFNYHSLMWQQQQHPHHHHQNNVVEEKEALFEKPLTPSDVGKLNRLVIPKQHAERYFPLAAAAADAMEKGLLLCFEDEEGKPWRFRYSYWNSSQSYVLTKGWSRYVKEKQLDAGDVILFHRHRVDGGRFFIGWRRRGNSSSSSDSYRHLQSDASLQYYPHAEVLKPKLTPDLGNRII
;
A
#
# COMPACT_ATOMS: atom_id res chain seq x y z
N MET A 1 68.67 55.78 12.64
CA MET A 1 68.61 55.28 11.24
C MET A 1 67.39 54.37 11.12
N SER A 2 66.52 54.67 10.15
CA SER A 2 65.58 53.77 9.43
C SER A 2 64.43 53.11 10.21
N ILE A 3 63.17 53.54 9.98
CA ILE A 3 62.16 53.06 8.98
C ILE A 3 61.27 51.96 9.62
N ASN A 4 60.01 52.29 9.96
CA ASN A 4 58.75 51.97 9.23
C ASN A 4 58.48 50.46 9.13
N GLN A 5 57.27 49.92 9.20
CA GLN A 5 55.87 50.37 9.32
C GLN A 5 55.03 49.05 9.37
N TYR A 6 53.73 49.19 9.66
CA TYR A 6 52.64 48.23 9.44
C TYR A 6 52.31 47.21 10.54
N SER A 7 51.44 47.69 11.43
CA SER A 7 50.35 46.92 12.03
C SER A 7 49.48 46.26 10.93
N SER A 8 49.39 44.94 10.97
CA SER A 8 48.55 44.05 10.15
C SER A 8 48.34 42.80 11.02
N ASP A 9 47.16 42.27 11.33
CA ASP A 9 45.82 42.44 10.80
C ASP A 9 44.81 42.17 11.94
N PHE A 10 44.23 43.21 12.51
CA PHE A 10 42.92 43.10 13.17
C PHE A 10 41.87 43.19 12.07
N ASN A 11 41.50 42.09 11.40
CA ASN A 11 40.22 42.04 10.66
C ASN A 11 39.76 40.67 10.11
N TYR A 12 40.33 39.54 10.55
CA TYR A 12 39.79 38.24 10.10
C TYR A 12 38.66 37.67 10.96
N HIS A 13 38.37 38.24 12.14
CA HIS A 13 37.32 37.71 13.02
C HIS A 13 35.96 38.41 12.90
N SER A 14 35.87 39.57 12.23
CA SER A 14 34.60 40.31 12.07
C SER A 14 33.83 40.01 10.78
N LEU A 15 34.41 39.29 9.81
CA LEU A 15 33.75 39.02 8.52
C LEU A 15 33.17 37.60 8.39
N MET A 16 33.19 36.78 9.45
CA MET A 16 32.60 35.43 9.42
C MET A 16 31.39 35.22 10.36
N TRP A 17 31.06 36.17 11.23
CA TRP A 17 29.87 36.06 12.09
C TRP A 17 28.66 36.89 11.64
N GLN A 18 28.74 37.52 10.46
CA GLN A 18 27.65 38.34 9.91
C GLN A 18 27.13 37.83 8.57
N GLN A 19 27.11 36.50 8.41
CA GLN A 19 26.37 35.81 7.35
C GLN A 19 25.50 34.69 7.94
N GLN A 20 24.88 34.93 9.10
CA GLN A 20 23.90 34.03 9.69
C GLN A 20 22.58 34.75 9.95
N GLN A 21 22.08 35.53 8.98
CA GLN A 21 20.69 36.01 9.02
C GLN A 21 20.13 36.14 7.61
N HIS A 22 19.53 35.06 7.08
CA HIS A 22 18.30 35.15 6.29
C HIS A 22 17.40 33.94 6.58
N PRO A 23 16.14 34.17 7.01
CA PRO A 23 15.15 33.14 7.29
C PRO A 23 14.29 32.80 6.06
N HIS A 24 13.60 31.66 6.14
CA HIS A 24 12.54 31.13 5.26
C HIS A 24 12.97 30.44 3.96
N HIS A 25 13.25 29.13 4.02
CA HIS A 25 12.93 28.22 2.91
C HIS A 25 12.42 26.87 3.42
N HIS A 26 11.08 26.75 3.42
CA HIS A 26 10.31 25.55 3.06
C HIS A 26 10.71 24.23 3.75
N HIS A 27 10.17 24.03 4.96
CA HIS A 27 10.19 22.74 5.67
C HIS A 27 9.19 21.70 5.12
N GLN A 28 8.85 21.76 3.83
CA GLN A 28 7.80 20.92 3.24
C GLN A 28 8.33 19.83 2.27
N ASN A 29 9.63 19.84 1.91
CA ASN A 29 10.13 19.02 0.80
C ASN A 29 10.93 17.77 1.18
N ASN A 30 11.33 17.58 2.45
CA ASN A 30 12.22 16.45 2.80
C ASN A 30 11.49 15.13 3.12
N VAL A 31 10.20 15.18 3.49
CA VAL A 31 9.43 13.98 3.89
C VAL A 31 9.08 13.08 2.68
N VAL A 32 9.09 13.64 1.46
CA VAL A 32 8.76 12.90 0.23
C VAL A 32 9.96 12.08 -0.27
N GLU A 33 11.20 12.53 -0.03
CA GLU A 33 12.39 11.83 -0.53
C GLU A 33 12.74 10.58 0.28
N GLU A 34 12.36 10.49 1.56
CA GLU A 34 12.67 9.34 2.41
C GLU A 34 11.70 8.15 2.26
N LYS A 35 10.56 8.36 1.59
CA LYS A 35 9.50 7.34 1.44
C LYS A 35 9.48 6.77 0.01
N GLU A 36 9.40 5.45 -0.08
CA GLU A 36 9.17 4.68 -1.30
C GLU A 36 7.70 4.29 -1.37
N ALA A 37 7.01 4.65 -2.46
CA ALA A 37 5.63 4.20 -2.69
C ALA A 37 5.62 2.71 -3.04
N LEU A 38 4.87 1.92 -2.27
CA LEU A 38 4.72 0.49 -2.48
C LEU A 38 3.57 0.22 -3.46
N PHE A 39 2.37 0.65 -3.08
CA PHE A 39 1.17 0.56 -3.90
C PHE A 39 0.05 1.42 -3.34
N GLU A 40 -0.93 1.69 -4.20
CA GLU A 40 -2.20 2.30 -3.84
C GLU A 40 -3.33 1.31 -4.03
N LYS A 41 -4.41 1.45 -3.26
CA LYS A 41 -5.59 0.61 -3.42
C LYS A 41 -6.87 1.44 -3.24
N PRO A 42 -7.75 1.48 -4.25
CA PRO A 42 -9.12 1.97 -4.07
C PRO A 42 -9.88 1.08 -3.08
N LEU A 43 -10.53 1.70 -2.10
CA LEU A 43 -11.34 1.01 -1.11
C LEU A 43 -12.66 0.57 -1.71
N THR A 44 -12.97 -0.70 -1.57
CA THR A 44 -14.26 -1.28 -1.97
C THR A 44 -15.27 -1.19 -0.81
N PRO A 45 -16.58 -1.33 -1.07
CA PRO A 45 -17.58 -1.42 0.01
C PRO A 45 -17.28 -2.52 1.04
N SER A 46 -16.66 -3.64 0.61
CA SER A 46 -16.25 -4.70 1.54
C SER A 46 -15.10 -4.30 2.47
N ASP A 47 -14.26 -3.35 2.07
CA ASP A 47 -13.11 -2.92 2.88
C ASP A 47 -13.55 -1.97 4.02
N VAL A 48 -14.47 -1.05 3.76
CA VAL A 48 -14.97 -0.09 4.75
C VAL A 48 -16.27 -0.53 5.45
N GLY A 49 -16.85 -1.63 4.97
CA GLY A 49 -18.11 -2.18 5.49
C GLY A 49 -17.96 -3.03 6.75
N LYS A 50 -18.96 -3.88 7.00
CA LYS A 50 -19.08 -4.68 8.24
C LYS A 50 -18.02 -5.78 8.42
N LEU A 51 -17.22 -6.04 7.39
CA LEU A 51 -16.24 -7.13 7.38
C LEU A 51 -14.98 -6.80 8.18
N ASN A 52 -14.77 -5.54 8.57
CA ASN A 52 -13.64 -5.08 9.37
C ASN A 52 -12.27 -5.56 8.86
N ARG A 53 -12.12 -5.65 7.54
CA ARG A 53 -10.90 -6.14 6.89
C ARG A 53 -10.59 -5.38 5.63
N LEU A 54 -9.30 -5.16 5.38
CA LEU A 54 -8.79 -4.70 4.09
C LEU A 54 -8.15 -5.89 3.38
N VAL A 55 -8.59 -6.19 2.15
CA VAL A 55 -7.91 -7.20 1.32
C VAL A 55 -6.70 -6.58 0.62
N ILE A 56 -5.51 -7.15 0.75
CA ILE A 56 -4.31 -6.69 0.04
C ILE A 56 -4.18 -7.47 -1.29
N PRO A 57 -4.00 -6.80 -2.44
CA PRO A 57 -3.78 -7.49 -3.70
C PRO A 57 -2.57 -8.43 -3.61
N LYS A 58 -2.74 -9.68 -4.01
CA LYS A 58 -1.75 -10.76 -3.85
C LYS A 58 -0.35 -10.38 -4.33
N GLN A 59 -0.25 -9.80 -5.53
CA GLN A 59 1.01 -9.38 -6.12
C GLN A 59 1.78 -8.36 -5.24
N HIS A 60 1.06 -7.43 -4.59
CA HIS A 60 1.67 -6.44 -3.71
C HIS A 60 2.01 -7.03 -2.34
N ALA A 61 1.14 -7.89 -1.80
CA ALA A 61 1.38 -8.61 -0.57
C ALA A 61 2.67 -9.45 -0.62
N GLU A 62 2.83 -10.27 -1.65
CA GLU A 62 3.99 -11.16 -1.82
C GLU A 62 5.30 -10.36 -2.05
N ARG A 63 5.22 -9.22 -2.74
CA ARG A 63 6.38 -8.39 -3.05
C ARG A 63 6.85 -7.53 -1.87
N TYR A 64 5.93 -6.96 -1.11
CA TYR A 64 6.26 -5.91 -0.13
C TYR A 64 6.08 -6.34 1.33
N PHE A 65 5.27 -7.36 1.60
CA PHE A 65 5.00 -7.88 2.94
C PHE A 65 5.16 -9.41 2.98
N PRO A 66 6.37 -9.94 2.75
CA PRO A 66 6.58 -11.38 2.69
C PRO A 66 6.33 -12.04 4.05
N LEU A 67 5.33 -12.92 4.13
CA LEU A 67 5.01 -13.69 5.34
C LEU A 67 6.08 -14.74 5.67
N ALA A 68 6.84 -15.21 4.66
CA ALA A 68 7.86 -16.23 4.81
C ALA A 68 9.05 -15.82 5.71
N ALA A 69 9.27 -14.51 5.88
CA ALA A 69 10.28 -14.00 6.80
C ALA A 69 9.80 -13.97 8.27
N ALA A 70 8.51 -14.22 8.53
CA ALA A 70 7.95 -14.26 9.86
C ALA A 70 8.12 -15.65 10.49
N ALA A 71 8.25 -15.70 11.82
CA ALA A 71 8.31 -16.96 12.56
C ALA A 71 7.04 -17.81 12.32
N ALA A 72 7.18 -19.14 12.42
CA ALA A 72 6.09 -20.08 12.10
C ALA A 72 4.81 -19.84 12.92
N ASP A 73 4.94 -19.35 14.15
CA ASP A 73 3.82 -18.97 15.02
C ASP A 73 3.08 -17.70 14.55
N ALA A 74 3.82 -16.75 13.96
CA ALA A 74 3.27 -15.55 13.34
C ALA A 74 2.56 -15.86 12.02
N MET A 75 2.93 -16.95 11.33
CA MET A 75 2.19 -17.43 10.15
C MET A 75 0.77 -17.90 10.53
N GLU A 76 0.63 -18.63 11.64
CA GLU A 76 -0.66 -19.15 12.10
C GLU A 76 -1.55 -18.07 12.72
N LYS A 77 -0.96 -17.17 13.53
CA LYS A 77 -1.71 -16.12 14.25
C LYS A 77 -1.80 -14.81 13.47
N GLY A 78 -1.06 -14.65 12.38
CA GLY A 78 -0.89 -13.40 11.64
C GLY A 78 0.20 -12.50 12.22
N LEU A 79 0.95 -11.85 11.33
CA LEU A 79 2.00 -10.87 11.61
C LEU A 79 1.38 -9.53 12.04
N LEU A 80 2.00 -8.82 12.99
CA LEU A 80 1.63 -7.44 13.29
C LEU A 80 2.48 -6.48 12.45
N LEU A 81 1.84 -5.76 11.54
CA LEU A 81 2.47 -4.68 10.79
C LEU A 81 2.19 -3.34 11.46
N CYS A 82 3.22 -2.53 11.62
CA CYS A 82 3.15 -1.18 12.17
C CYS A 82 3.33 -0.17 11.04
N PHE A 83 2.37 0.74 10.89
CA PHE A 83 2.42 1.84 9.94
C PHE A 83 2.36 3.16 10.69
N GLU A 84 3.02 4.18 10.17
CA GLU A 84 2.92 5.55 10.67
C GLU A 84 2.10 6.39 9.67
N ASP A 85 1.14 7.18 10.17
CA ASP A 85 0.33 8.05 9.32
C ASP A 85 0.96 9.45 9.10
N GLU A 86 0.25 10.34 8.42
CA GLU A 86 0.68 11.71 8.15
C GLU A 86 0.90 12.57 9.39
N GLU A 87 0.31 12.20 10.53
CA GLU A 87 0.47 12.87 11.82
C GLU A 87 1.57 12.24 12.69
N GLY A 88 2.28 11.23 12.16
CA GLY A 88 3.26 10.46 12.92
C GLY A 88 2.65 9.42 13.87
N LYS A 89 1.34 9.17 13.76
CA LYS A 89 0.64 8.26 14.67
C LYS A 89 0.84 6.80 14.25
N PRO A 90 1.19 5.90 15.19
CA PRO A 90 1.38 4.49 14.87
C PRO A 90 0.05 3.73 14.80
N TRP A 91 -0.09 2.92 13.76
CA TRP A 91 -1.21 2.06 13.44
C TRP A 91 -0.75 0.61 13.33
N ARG A 92 -1.28 -0.25 14.19
CA ARG A 92 -0.93 -1.68 14.22
C ARG A 92 -2.05 -2.49 13.60
N PHE A 93 -1.72 -3.21 12.53
CA PHE A 93 -2.65 -4.09 11.84
C PHE A 93 -2.22 -5.55 11.95
N ARG A 94 -3.17 -6.45 12.22
CA ARG A 94 -2.92 -7.88 12.05
C ARG A 94 -3.02 -8.23 10.56
N TYR A 95 -1.89 -8.65 10.00
CA TYR A 95 -1.73 -9.12 8.64
C TYR A 95 -1.71 -10.65 8.59
N SER A 96 -2.56 -11.22 7.75
CA SER A 96 -2.73 -12.68 7.67
C SER A 96 -2.93 -13.12 6.22
N TYR A 97 -2.48 -14.33 5.91
CA TYR A 97 -2.89 -15.06 4.72
C TYR A 97 -4.04 -16.01 5.08
N TRP A 98 -5.11 -15.98 4.30
CA TRP A 98 -6.29 -16.82 4.49
C TRP A 98 -6.32 -17.90 3.42
N ASN A 99 -6.08 -19.14 3.83
CA ASN A 99 -5.94 -20.28 2.91
C ASN A 99 -7.21 -20.54 2.09
N SER A 100 -8.39 -20.47 2.70
CA SER A 100 -9.66 -20.80 2.04
C SER A 100 -9.99 -19.89 0.86
N SER A 101 -9.63 -18.62 0.94
CA SER A 101 -9.84 -17.63 -0.14
C SER A 101 -8.55 -17.24 -0.86
N GLN A 102 -7.42 -17.84 -0.48
CA GLN A 102 -6.08 -17.53 -0.98
C GLN A 102 -5.78 -16.03 -1.02
N SER A 103 -6.15 -15.31 0.05
CA SER A 103 -6.10 -13.85 0.10
C SER A 103 -5.27 -13.36 1.27
N TYR A 104 -4.62 -12.20 1.09
CA TYR A 104 -3.94 -11.49 2.16
C TYR A 104 -4.85 -10.40 2.74
N VAL A 105 -4.89 -10.26 4.06
CA VAL A 105 -5.79 -9.32 4.73
C VAL A 105 -5.13 -8.56 5.87
N LEU A 106 -5.50 -7.29 6.04
CA LEU A 106 -5.33 -6.56 7.29
C LEU A 106 -6.65 -6.59 8.06
N THR A 107 -6.58 -6.95 9.34
CA THR A 107 -7.75 -7.09 10.23
C THR A 107 -7.62 -6.15 11.42
N LYS A 108 -7.47 -6.67 12.65
CA LYS A 108 -7.42 -5.91 13.92
C LYS A 108 -6.71 -4.56 13.73
N GLY A 109 -7.36 -3.47 14.11
CA GLY A 109 -6.87 -2.10 13.92
C GLY A 109 -7.46 -1.38 12.70
N TRP A 110 -7.82 -2.11 11.64
CA TRP A 110 -8.32 -1.54 10.39
C TRP A 110 -9.60 -0.73 10.57
N SER A 111 -10.61 -1.27 11.24
CA SER A 111 -11.88 -0.57 11.46
C SER A 111 -11.72 0.72 12.27
N ARG A 112 -10.75 0.77 13.19
CA ARG A 112 -10.40 1.99 13.93
C ARG A 112 -9.79 3.02 12.97
N TYR A 113 -8.88 2.61 12.10
CA TYR A 113 -8.28 3.51 11.10
C TYR A 113 -9.34 4.10 10.17
N VAL A 114 -10.21 3.26 9.61
CA VAL A 114 -11.35 3.69 8.77
C VAL A 114 -12.23 4.70 9.49
N LYS A 115 -12.61 4.42 10.74
CA LYS A 115 -13.46 5.31 11.53
C LYS A 115 -12.77 6.64 11.82
N GLU A 116 -11.50 6.61 12.19
CA GLU A 116 -10.78 7.80 12.63
C GLU A 116 -10.45 8.74 11.46
N LYS A 117 -10.02 8.19 10.32
CA LYS A 117 -9.76 8.95 9.09
C LYS A 117 -11.03 9.17 8.25
N GLN A 118 -12.19 8.69 8.72
CA GLN A 118 -13.50 8.81 8.08
C GLN A 118 -13.48 8.34 6.61
N LEU A 119 -12.91 7.16 6.37
CA LEU A 119 -12.74 6.61 5.01
C LEU A 119 -14.05 5.99 4.49
N ASP A 120 -14.29 6.14 3.19
CA ASP A 120 -15.45 5.55 2.51
C ASP A 120 -15.02 4.79 1.24
N ALA A 121 -15.95 4.02 0.67
CA ALA A 121 -15.75 3.32 -0.58
C ALA A 121 -15.44 4.32 -1.72
N GLY A 122 -14.41 4.02 -2.49
CA GLY A 122 -13.89 4.89 -3.55
C GLY A 122 -12.76 5.81 -3.11
N ASP A 123 -12.53 6.01 -1.80
CA ASP A 123 -11.28 6.58 -1.32
C ASP A 123 -10.11 5.64 -1.63
N VAL A 124 -8.90 6.17 -1.68
CA VAL A 124 -7.70 5.37 -2.00
C VAL A 124 -6.77 5.37 -0.80
N ILE A 125 -6.34 4.18 -0.40
CA ILE A 125 -5.31 3.99 0.62
C ILE A 125 -3.94 3.89 -0.06
N LEU A 126 -2.92 4.51 0.53
CA LEU A 126 -1.56 4.51 0.03
C LEU A 126 -0.65 3.82 1.05
N PHE A 127 0.20 2.92 0.56
CA PHE A 127 1.21 2.24 1.37
C PHE A 127 2.60 2.65 0.92
N HIS A 128 3.43 3.03 1.88
CA HIS A 128 4.83 3.39 1.64
C HIS A 128 5.75 2.64 2.58
N ARG A 129 7.03 2.57 2.22
CA ARG A 129 8.11 2.09 3.08
C ARG A 129 9.18 3.17 3.16
N HIS A 130 9.91 3.22 4.26
CA HIS A 130 11.09 4.05 4.31
C HIS A 130 12.16 3.50 3.35
N ARG A 131 12.84 4.36 2.57
CA ARG A 131 13.79 3.94 1.52
C ARG A 131 14.99 3.18 2.07
N VAL A 132 15.54 3.65 3.19
CA VAL A 132 16.74 3.08 3.82
C VAL A 132 16.39 2.02 4.87
N ASP A 133 15.53 2.36 5.84
CA ASP A 133 15.01 1.44 6.84
C ASP A 133 13.82 0.61 6.31
N GLY A 134 14.10 -0.55 5.73
CA GLY A 134 13.07 -1.43 5.18
C GLY A 134 12.03 -1.97 6.18
N GLY A 135 12.22 -1.77 7.49
CA GLY A 135 11.28 -2.18 8.54
C GLY A 135 10.21 -1.13 8.87
N ARG A 136 10.34 0.10 8.37
CA ARG A 136 9.39 1.19 8.65
C ARG A 136 8.41 1.37 7.52
N PHE A 137 7.12 1.28 7.84
CA PHE A 137 6.04 1.47 6.89
C PHE A 137 5.20 2.69 7.23
N PHE A 138 4.58 3.27 6.19
CA PHE A 138 3.67 4.39 6.32
C PHE A 138 2.36 4.11 5.61
N ILE A 139 1.28 4.65 6.15
CA ILE A 139 -0.06 4.55 5.57
C ILE A 139 -0.66 5.94 5.40
N GLY A 140 -1.20 6.22 4.23
CA GLY A 140 -1.89 7.47 3.93
C GLY A 140 -3.18 7.19 3.16
N TRP A 141 -3.93 8.24 2.89
CA TRP A 141 -5.20 8.14 2.16
C TRP A 141 -5.44 9.38 1.29
N ARG A 142 -6.22 9.22 0.23
CA ARG A 142 -6.74 10.32 -0.59
C ARG A 142 -8.22 10.13 -0.89
N ARG A 143 -8.97 11.24 -0.93
CA ARG A 143 -10.39 11.21 -1.27
C ARG A 143 -10.62 10.78 -2.71
N ARG A 144 -11.74 10.10 -2.95
CA ARG A 144 -12.28 9.90 -4.30
C ARG A 144 -12.27 11.22 -5.07
N GLY A 145 -11.69 11.21 -6.28
CA GLY A 145 -11.68 12.38 -7.18
C GLY A 145 -10.58 13.40 -6.89
N ASN A 146 -9.80 13.24 -5.83
CA ASN A 146 -8.65 14.11 -5.54
C ASN A 146 -7.37 13.53 -6.16
N SER A 147 -7.40 13.25 -7.47
CA SER A 147 -6.18 13.00 -8.23
C SER A 147 -5.51 14.34 -8.48
N SER A 148 -4.46 14.67 -7.71
CA SER A 148 -3.45 15.59 -8.19
C SER A 148 -2.95 15.04 -9.54
N SER A 149 -3.23 15.78 -10.59
CA SER A 149 -2.97 15.45 -11.99
C SER A 149 -1.54 14.97 -12.21
N SER A 150 -1.33 13.66 -12.34
CA SER A 150 -0.12 13.06 -12.92
C SER A 150 -0.29 11.64 -13.48
N SER A 151 -1.49 11.05 -13.50
CA SER A 151 -1.68 9.70 -14.08
C SER A 151 -3.13 9.40 -14.49
N ASP A 152 -3.63 10.14 -15.49
CA ASP A 152 -4.90 9.84 -16.18
C ASP A 152 -4.82 8.63 -17.14
N SER A 153 -3.73 7.86 -17.15
CA SER A 153 -3.52 6.75 -18.10
C SER A 153 -4.07 5.38 -17.67
N TYR A 154 -4.68 5.22 -16.49
CA TYR A 154 -5.14 3.89 -16.01
C TYR A 154 -6.65 3.66 -16.06
N ARG A 155 -7.47 4.66 -16.44
CA ARG A 155 -8.94 4.50 -16.46
C ARG A 155 -9.53 3.87 -17.74
N HIS A 156 -8.72 3.50 -18.72
CA HIS A 156 -9.24 3.00 -20.01
C HIS A 156 -9.06 1.49 -20.28
N LEU A 157 -8.47 0.71 -19.37
CA LEU A 157 -8.19 -0.72 -19.62
C LEU A 157 -9.03 -1.73 -18.82
N GLN A 158 -10.06 -1.30 -18.08
CA GLN A 158 -10.93 -2.21 -17.31
C GLN A 158 -12.38 -2.33 -17.82
N SER A 159 -12.74 -1.65 -18.92
CA SER A 159 -14.09 -1.78 -19.50
C SER A 159 -14.26 -2.95 -20.47
N ASP A 160 -13.19 -3.67 -20.86
CA ASP A 160 -13.26 -4.68 -21.93
C ASP A 160 -13.19 -6.15 -21.44
N ALA A 161 -12.86 -6.38 -20.16
CA ALA A 161 -12.68 -7.75 -19.64
C ALA A 161 -13.95 -8.39 -19.03
N SER A 162 -15.12 -7.81 -19.26
CA SER A 162 -16.38 -8.21 -18.59
C SER A 162 -17.45 -8.73 -19.54
N LEU A 163 -17.13 -9.29 -20.70
CA LEU A 163 -18.11 -10.00 -21.53
C LEU A 163 -17.43 -11.12 -22.33
N GLN A 164 -17.29 -12.30 -21.73
CA GLN A 164 -17.53 -13.61 -22.37
C GLN A 164 -17.06 -14.76 -21.46
N TYR A 165 -17.93 -15.19 -20.54
CA TYR A 165 -17.94 -16.59 -20.11
C TYR A 165 -19.33 -17.01 -19.62
N TYR A 166 -20.15 -17.48 -20.54
CA TYR A 166 -21.21 -18.47 -20.29
C TYR A 166 -21.39 -19.29 -21.56
N PRO A 167 -21.37 -20.63 -21.45
CA PRO A 167 -22.32 -21.42 -22.20
C PRO A 167 -23.19 -22.21 -21.22
N HIS A 168 -24.47 -21.85 -21.23
CA HIS A 168 -25.57 -22.62 -20.69
C HIS A 168 -26.11 -23.52 -21.82
N ALA A 169 -26.05 -24.84 -21.65
CA ALA A 169 -26.92 -25.77 -22.37
C ALA A 169 -26.96 -27.13 -21.66
N GLU A 170 -28.08 -27.39 -20.97
CA GLU A 170 -28.56 -28.75 -20.73
C GLU A 170 -29.16 -29.35 -22.02
N VAL A 171 -29.50 -30.63 -21.94
CA VAL A 171 -30.32 -31.47 -22.84
C VAL A 171 -29.52 -32.31 -23.85
N LEU A 172 -29.27 -33.58 -23.49
CA LEU A 172 -29.94 -34.77 -24.05
C LEU A 172 -29.29 -36.06 -23.49
N LYS A 173 -30.06 -36.88 -22.77
CA LYS A 173 -29.71 -38.27 -22.43
C LYS A 173 -30.07 -39.19 -23.59
N PRO A 174 -29.22 -40.15 -24.01
CA PRO A 174 -29.67 -41.29 -24.78
C PRO A 174 -30.01 -42.49 -23.89
N LYS A 175 -31.26 -42.95 -24.01
CA LYS A 175 -31.76 -44.28 -23.63
C LYS A 175 -31.26 -45.29 -24.66
N LEU A 176 -30.65 -46.39 -24.25
CA LEU A 176 -30.61 -47.64 -25.03
C LEU A 176 -30.50 -48.82 -24.05
N THR A 177 -31.58 -49.58 -23.94
CA THR A 177 -31.63 -50.93 -23.37
C THR A 177 -31.06 -51.92 -24.39
N PRO A 178 -30.56 -53.08 -23.94
CA PRO A 178 -30.78 -54.30 -24.69
C PRO A 178 -31.58 -55.30 -23.86
N ASP A 179 -32.68 -55.78 -24.43
CA ASP A 179 -33.39 -56.96 -23.94
C ASP A 179 -33.44 -58.02 -25.04
N LEU A 180 -33.40 -59.26 -24.55
CA LEU A 180 -33.68 -60.57 -25.14
C LEU A 180 -32.71 -61.14 -26.17
N GLY A 181 -32.19 -62.31 -25.81
CA GLY A 181 -31.40 -63.16 -26.66
C GLY A 181 -32.24 -63.98 -27.65
N ASN A 182 -31.54 -64.62 -28.58
CA ASN A 182 -31.79 -66.01 -28.96
C ASN A 182 -30.71 -66.52 -29.92
N ARG A 183 -30.06 -67.62 -29.49
CA ARG A 183 -29.86 -68.90 -30.20
C ARG A 183 -29.04 -69.01 -31.51
N ILE A 184 -28.42 -70.20 -31.60
CA ILE A 184 -27.72 -70.87 -32.72
C ILE A 184 -26.22 -70.50 -32.74
N ILE A 185 -25.29 -71.39 -32.41
CA ILE A 185 -25.05 -72.78 -32.86
C ILE A 185 -24.46 -73.62 -31.73
#